data_AF-A0A098GG84-F1
#
_entry.id   AF-A0A098GG84-F1
#
_cell.length_a   1.000
_cell.length_b   1.000
_cell.length_c   1.000
_cell.angle_alpha   90.00
_cell.angle_beta   90.00
_cell.angle_gamma   90.00
#
_symmetry.space_group_name_H-M   'P 1'
#
loop_
_entity.id
_entity.type
_entity.pdbx_description
1 polymer ?
#
loop_
_entity_poly.entity_id
_entity_poly.type
_entity_poly.pdbx_seq_one_letter_code
_entity_poly.pdbx_strand_id
1 'polypeptide(L)' 'MLLDELYAYYKSWTALTRDLKFGFNTYQGWRKKGYIPYATQLLIEKKTNGRFKANERHAKPQSDS' A
#
# COMPACT_ATOMS: atom_id res chain seq x y z
N MET A 1 0.98 -6.91 -1.73
CA MET A 1 -0.24 -6.36 -1.13
C MET A 1 -0.94 -5.45 -2.12
N LEU A 2 -2.27 -5.40 -2.03
CA LEU A 2 -3.15 -4.51 -2.79
C LEU A 2 -3.79 -3.48 -1.86
N LEU A 3 -4.22 -2.34 -2.41
CA LEU A 3 -4.90 -1.30 -1.64
C LEU A 3 -6.23 -1.81 -1.07
N ASP A 4 -6.93 -2.67 -1.81
CA ASP A 4 -8.21 -3.26 -1.40
C ASP A 4 -8.04 -4.26 -0.24
N GLU A 5 -6.93 -5.00 -0.20
CA GLU A 5 -6.62 -5.88 0.94
C GLU A 5 -6.45 -5.07 2.23
N LEU A 6 -5.75 -3.95 2.15
CA LEU A 6 -5.60 -3.03 3.27
C LEU A 6 -6.97 -2.43 3.66
N TYR A 7 -7.76 -1.99 2.68
CA TYR A 7 -9.08 -1.43 2.95
C TYR A 7 -10.03 -2.44 3.59
N ALA A 8 -10.05 -3.69 3.12
CA ALA A 8 -10.87 -4.76 3.68
C ALA A 8 -10.53 -5.06 5.14
N TYR A 9 -9.24 -5.00 5.50
CA TYR A 9 -8.80 -5.19 6.88
C TYR A 9 -9.17 -4.01 7.80
N TYR A 10 -8.84 -2.79 7.40
CA TYR A 10 -9.09 -1.60 8.23
C TYR A 10 -10.56 -1.15 8.23
N LYS A 11 -11.33 -1.54 7.21
CA LYS A 11 -12.74 -1.14 6.95
C LYS A 11 -12.99 0.37 6.96
N SER A 12 -11.92 1.17 6.99
CA SER A 12 -11.97 2.62 7.11
C SER A 12 -10.66 3.20 6.58
N TRP A 13 -10.77 4.10 5.60
CA TRP A 13 -9.62 4.83 5.08
C TRP A 13 -8.97 5.70 6.17
N THR A 14 -9.76 6.25 7.11
CA THR A 14 -9.25 7.07 8.22
C THR A 14 -8.49 6.24 9.25
N ALA A 15 -8.87 4.97 9.45
CA ALA A 15 -8.11 4.05 10.30
C ALA A 15 -6.80 3.64 9.61
N LEU A 16 -6.89 3.31 8.32
CA LEU A 16 -5.75 2.98 7.47
C LEU A 16 -4.68 4.10 7.45
N THR A 17 -5.06 5.33 7.10
CA THR A 17 -4.13 6.46 6.97
C THR A 17 -3.50 6.85 8.31
N ARG A 18 -4.28 6.77 9.39
CA ARG A 18 -3.82 7.04 10.75
C ARG A 18 -2.83 5.98 11.24
N ASP A 19 -3.17 4.71 11.07
CA ASP A 19 -2.28 3.64 11.49
C ASP A 19 -1.00 3.67 10.66
N LEU A 20 -1.11 3.60 9.34
CA LEU A 20 0.04 3.51 8.45
C LEU A 20 0.76 4.85 8.20
N LYS A 21 0.30 5.94 8.85
CA LYS A 21 0.90 7.30 8.83
C LYS A 21 1.13 7.86 7.43
N PHE A 22 0.17 7.71 6.52
CA PHE A 22 0.19 8.37 5.21
C PHE A 22 -1.01 9.29 5.01
N GLY A 23 -0.82 10.35 4.24
CA GLY A 23 -1.85 11.36 3.99
C GLY A 23 -2.96 10.88 3.05
N PHE A 24 -4.09 11.58 3.05
CA PHE A 24 -5.21 11.34 2.14
C PHE A 24 -4.79 11.43 0.67
N ASN A 25 -3.97 12.41 0.32
CA ASN A 25 -3.47 12.60 -1.05
C ASN A 25 -2.63 11.41 -1.53
N THR A 26 -1.83 10.82 -0.63
CA THR A 26 -1.04 9.62 -0.92
C THR A 26 -1.95 8.43 -1.21
N TYR A 27 -2.96 8.21 -0.37
CA TYR A 27 -3.96 7.16 -0.58
C TYR A 27 -4.71 7.33 -1.92
N GLN A 28 -5.18 8.55 -2.22
CA GLN A 28 -5.84 8.85 -3.50
C GLN A 28 -4.89 8.63 -4.69
N GLY A 29 -3.62 8.98 -4.54
CA GLY A 29 -2.58 8.73 -5.55
C GLY A 29 -2.42 7.24 -5.85
N TRP A 30 -2.36 6.39 -4.82
CA TRP A 30 -2.29 4.93 -5.01
C TRP A 30 -3.56 4.37 -5.61
N ARG A 31 -4.74 4.85 -5.18
CA ARG A 31 -6.02 4.45 -5.74
C ARG A 31 -6.11 4.77 -7.24
N LYS A 32 -5.69 5.96 -7.64
CA LYS A 32 -5.68 6.38 -9.05
C LYS A 32 -4.70 5.56 -9.89
N LYS A 33 -3.55 5.19 -9.32
CA LYS A 33 -2.53 4.38 -10.00
C LYS A 33 -2.84 2.88 -10.00
N GLY A 34 -3.72 2.40 -9.13
CA GLY A 34 -4.03 0.98 -8.94
C GLY A 34 -2.95 0.19 -8.20
N TYR A 35 -1.87 0.83 -7.72
CA TYR A 35 -0.81 0.16 -6.96
C TYR A 35 -0.21 1.05 -5.86
N ILE A 36 0.33 0.40 -4.84
CA ILE A 36 1.14 1.01 -3.78
C ILE A 36 2.61 0.86 -4.20
N PRO A 37 3.44 1.92 -4.19
CA PRO A 37 4.87 1.83 -4.49
C PRO A 37 5.57 0.79 -3.61
N TYR A 38 6.47 -0.01 -4.19
CA TYR A 38 7.12 -1.12 -3.49
C TYR A 38 7.84 -0.71 -2.21
N ALA A 39 8.55 0.41 -2.21
CA ALA A 39 9.18 0.96 -1.02
C ALA A 39 8.17 1.18 0.12
N THR A 40 6.96 1.67 -0.21
CA THR A 40 5.90 1.84 0.79
C THR A 40 5.31 0.49 1.21
N GLN A 41 5.21 -0.48 0.31
CA GLN A 41 4.78 -1.83 0.67
C GLN A 41 5.72 -2.45 1.71
N LEU A 42 7.04 -2.29 1.57
CA LEU A 42 8.01 -2.76 2.56
C LEU A 42 7.84 -2.09 3.94
N LEU A 43 7.54 -0.79 3.97
CA LEU A 43 7.25 -0.08 5.22
C LEU A 43 5.99 -0.61 5.90
N ILE A 44 4.93 -0.86 5.12
CA ILE A 44 3.68 -1.45 5.61
C ILE A 44 3.92 -2.87 6.11
N GLU A 45 4.69 -3.68 5.37
CA GLU A 45 5.04 -5.04 5.78
C GLU A 45 5.76 -5.05 7.12
N LYS A 46 6.81 -4.23 7.27
CA LYS A 46 7.56 -4.11 8.53
C LYS A 46 6.66 -3.66 9.68
N LYS A 47 5.80 -2.64 9.44
CA LYS A 47 4.91 -2.11 10.46
C LYS A 47 3.84 -3.12 10.90
N THR A 48 3.36 -3.93 9.96
CA THR A 48 2.33 -4.94 10.23
C THR A 48 2.91 -6.31 10.58
N ASN A 49 4.21 -6.37 10.89
CA ASN A 49 4.94 -7.59 11.24
C ASN A 49 4.71 -8.73 10.22
N GLY A 50 4.74 -8.41 8.93
CA GLY A 50 4.58 -9.38 7.86
C GLY A 50 3.14 -9.74 7.50
N ARG A 51 2.12 -9.17 8.16
CA ARG A 51 0.71 -9.46 7.83
C ARG A 51 0.37 -9.11 6.39
N PHE A 52 0.81 -7.94 5.92
CA PHE A 52 0.70 -7.57 4.51
C PHE A 52 2.07 -7.72 3.87
N LYS A 53 2.20 -8.65 2.92
CA LYS A 53 3.45 -8.89 2.19
C LYS A 53 3.62 -7.93 1.03
N ALA A 54 4.82 -7.35 0.90
CA ALA A 54 5.16 -6.56 -0.27
C ALA A 54 5.12 -7.45 -1.53
N ASN A 55 4.59 -6.90 -2.62
CA ASN A 55 4.51 -7.60 -3.90
C ASN A 55 5.79 -7.29 -4.70
N GLU A 56 6.66 -8.28 -4.83
CA GLU A 56 7.93 -8.19 -5.56
C GLU A 56 7.75 -7.82 -7.04
N ARG A 57 6.56 -8.03 -7.61
CA ARG A 57 6.26 -7.59 -8.99
C ARG A 57 6.34 -6.06 -9.15
N HIS A 58 6.17 -5.30 -8.07
CA HIS A 58 6.35 -3.85 -8.09
C HIS A 58 7.79 -3.41 -7.73
N ALA A 59 8.70 -4.37 -7.48
CA ALA A 59 10.09 -4.08 -7.13
C ALA A 59 10.91 -3.58 -8.32
N LYS A 60 10.48 -3.88 -9.55
CA LYS A 60 11.06 -3.31 -10.77
C LYS A 60 10.12 -2.25 -11.33
N PRO A 61 10.63 -1.11 -11.85
CA PRO A 61 9.82 -0.32 -12.76
C PRO A 61 9.29 -1.26 -13.83
N GLN A 62 7.99 -1.25 -14.04
CA GLN A 62 7.36 -2.01 -15.10
C GLN A 62 7.95 -1.47 -16.40
N SER A 63 8.92 -2.19 -16.95
CA SER A 63 9.50 -1.86 -18.25
C SER A 63 8.36 -2.05 -19.25
N ASP A 64 7.75 -0.94 -19.68
CA ASP A 64 6.82 -0.95 -20.80
C ASP A 64 7.55 -1.59 -22.00
N SER A 65 7.02 -2.72 -22.46
CA SER A 65 7.39 -3.37 -23.72
C SER A 65 6.39 -2.97 -24.79
#